data_AF-A0A081NBF3-F1
#
_entry.id   AF-A0A081NBF3-F1
#
_cell.length_a   1.000
_cell.length_b   1.000
_cell.length_c   1.000
_cell.angle_alpha   90.00
_cell.angle_beta   90.00
_cell.angle_gamma   90.00
#
_symmetry.space_group_name_H-M   'P 1'
#
loop_
_entity.id
_entity.type
_entity.pdbx_description
1 polymer ?
#
loop_
_entity_poly.entity_id
_entity_poly.type
_entity_poly.pdbx_seq_one_letter_code
_entity_poly.pdbx_strand_id
1 'polypeptide(L)'
;MESVILIAISAFALYYLSLKQDYMANLMFAEAFERFERRYNNVTYTCQDSTVVKKKLFSFPNLPCIPSVNFSVRALCLTENNEWFWFDASIRLMKVHSTCITPVTNEEASEALKDDPECFSRYFSDKEPANHT
;
A
#
# COMPACT_ATOMS: atom_id res chain seq x y z
N MET A 1 -1.97 3.44 43.74
CA MET A 1 -3.12 3.38 42.81
C MET A 1 -3.06 4.50 41.77
N GLU A 2 -2.74 5.74 42.17
CA GLU A 2 -2.62 6.88 41.25
C GLU A 2 -1.63 6.65 40.09
N SER A 3 -0.45 6.10 40.36
CA SER A 3 0.54 5.81 39.31
C SER A 3 0.06 4.77 38.28
N VAL A 4 -0.74 3.79 38.69
CA VAL A 4 -1.29 2.75 37.79
C VAL A 4 -2.35 3.35 36.88
N ILE A 5 -3.20 4.24 37.43
CA ILE A 5 -4.21 4.96 36.67
C ILE A 5 -3.55 5.87 35.63
N LEU A 6 -2.48 6.59 36.01
CA LEU A 6 -1.72 7.43 35.08
C LEU A 6 -1.08 6.61 33.95
N ILE A 7 -0.51 5.45 34.27
CA ILE A 7 0.05 4.54 33.25
C ILE A 7 -1.06 4.08 32.30
N ALA A 8 -2.21 3.64 32.80
CA ALA A 8 -3.33 3.20 31.99
C ALA A 8 -3.84 4.29 31.04
N ILE A 9 -3.98 5.53 31.53
CA ILE A 9 -4.39 6.68 30.71
C ILE A 9 -3.36 6.98 29.63
N SER A 10 -2.06 6.96 29.98
CA SER A 10 -0.98 7.21 29.02
C SER A 10 -0.92 6.16 27.92
N ALA A 11 -1.08 4.87 28.26
CA ALA A 11 -1.14 3.78 27.29
C ALA A 11 -2.34 3.93 26.35
N PHE A 12 -3.52 4.27 26.89
CA PHE A 12 -4.71 4.51 26.07
C PHE A 12 -4.53 5.71 25.12
N ALA A 13 -3.94 6.81 25.61
CA ALA A 13 -3.64 7.98 24.80
C ALA A 13 -2.67 7.65 23.65
N LEU A 14 -1.60 6.90 23.93
CA LEU A 14 -0.63 6.47 22.91
C LEU A 14 -1.28 5.56 21.86
N TYR A 15 -2.12 4.61 22.31
CA TYR A 15 -2.87 3.74 21.40
C TYR A 15 -3.79 4.55 20.47
N TYR A 16 -4.55 5.50 21.03
CA TYR A 16 -5.42 6.37 20.23
C TYR A 16 -4.64 7.21 19.22
N LEU A 17 -3.49 7.77 19.62
CA LEU A 17 -2.61 8.51 18.73
C LEU A 17 -2.07 7.63 17.60
N SER A 18 -1.72 6.37 17.89
CA SER A 18 -1.28 5.41 16.87
C SER A 18 -2.36 5.19 15.80
N LEU A 19 -3.60 4.91 16.22
CA LEU A 19 -4.71 4.74 15.27
C LEU A 19 -4.94 5.99 14.41
N LYS A 20 -4.80 7.18 15.00
CA LYS A 20 -4.92 8.45 14.25
C LYS A 20 -3.80 8.64 13.25
N GLN A 21 -2.57 8.28 13.59
CA GLN A 21 -1.44 8.38 12.68
C GLN A 21 -1.56 7.41 11.50
N ASP A 22 -1.96 6.17 11.75
CA ASP A 22 -2.21 5.18 10.69
C ASP A 22 -3.32 5.65 9.74
N TYR A 23 -4.40 6.22 10.29
CA TYR A 23 -5.46 6.82 9.48
C TYR A 23 -4.96 7.99 8.63
N MET A 24 -4.16 8.89 9.22
CA MET A 24 -3.58 10.01 8.49
C MET A 24 -2.61 9.56 7.40
N ALA A 25 -1.76 8.57 7.66
CA ALA A 25 -0.87 7.99 6.66
C ALA A 25 -1.65 7.38 5.48
N ASN A 26 -2.80 6.75 5.77
CA ASN A 26 -3.69 6.24 4.73
C ASN A 26 -4.33 7.34 3.89
N LEU A 27 -4.78 8.44 4.50
CA LEU A 27 -5.31 9.60 3.77
C LEU A 27 -4.25 10.24 2.89
N MET A 28 -3.04 10.44 3.41
CA MET A 28 -1.93 11.00 2.66
C MET A 28 -1.52 10.11 1.49
N PHE A 29 -1.54 8.79 1.69
CA PHE A 29 -1.35 7.85 0.60
C PHE A 29 -2.42 8.01 -0.47
N ALA A 30 -3.70 8.10 -0.08
CA ALA A 30 -4.80 8.23 -1.04
C ALA A 30 -4.67 9.51 -1.87
N GLU A 31 -4.34 10.65 -1.23
CA GLU A 31 -4.11 11.91 -1.93
C GLU A 31 -2.89 11.84 -2.87
N ALA A 32 -1.80 11.22 -2.43
CA ALA A 32 -0.61 11.04 -3.25
C ALA A 32 -0.87 10.11 -4.44
N PHE A 33 -1.65 9.05 -4.22
CA PHE A 33 -2.03 8.08 -5.25
C PHE A 33 -2.91 8.73 -6.32
N GLU A 34 -3.96 9.45 -5.93
CA GLU A 34 -4.92 10.06 -6.87
C GLU A 34 -4.25 11.00 -7.89
N ARG A 35 -3.16 11.67 -7.50
CA ARG A 35 -2.49 12.69 -8.33
C ARG A 35 -1.28 12.18 -9.11
N PHE A 36 -0.86 10.93 -8.93
CA PHE A 36 0.42 10.47 -9.47
C PHE A 36 0.24 9.72 -10.79
N GLU A 37 0.96 10.18 -11.80
CA GLU A 37 1.09 9.53 -13.09
C GLU A 37 2.56 9.49 -13.50
N ARG A 38 2.94 8.46 -14.27
CA ARG A 38 4.28 8.38 -14.83
C ARG A 38 4.29 7.61 -16.13
N ARG A 39 5.06 8.10 -17.11
CA ARG A 39 5.23 7.43 -18.40
C ARG A 39 6.52 6.62 -18.45
N TYR A 40 6.42 5.37 -18.87
CA TYR A 40 7.56 4.49 -19.15
C TYR A 40 7.33 3.79 -20.49
N ASN A 41 8.36 3.72 -21.34
CA ASN A 41 8.32 2.97 -22.62
C ASN A 41 7.04 3.18 -23.45
N ASN A 42 6.62 4.44 -23.58
CA ASN A 42 5.42 4.86 -24.30
C ASN A 42 4.07 4.52 -23.64
N VAL A 43 4.07 3.88 -22.47
CA VAL A 43 2.87 3.61 -21.67
C VAL A 43 2.77 4.59 -20.50
N THR A 44 1.57 5.13 -20.28
CA THR A 44 1.27 6.00 -19.13
C THR A 44 0.67 5.15 -18.02
N TYR A 45 1.35 5.10 -16.89
CA TYR A 45 0.86 4.50 -15.66
C TYR A 45 0.22 5.61 -14.83
N THR A 46 -1.11 5.63 -14.83
CA THR A 46 -1.90 6.58 -14.06
C THR A 46 -2.51 5.86 -12.88
N CYS A 47 -2.27 6.34 -11.67
CA CYS A 47 -2.85 5.75 -10.47
C CYS A 47 -4.38 5.93 -10.42
N GLN A 48 -4.89 7.07 -10.91
CA GLN A 48 -6.32 7.39 -10.96
C GLN A 48 -7.16 6.35 -11.72
N ASP A 49 -6.64 5.86 -12.86
CA ASP A 49 -7.33 4.89 -13.73
C ASP A 49 -6.88 3.45 -13.47
N SER A 50 -6.30 3.18 -12.30
CA SER A 50 -5.77 1.86 -11.96
C SER A 50 -6.51 1.23 -10.79
N THR A 51 -6.66 -0.10 -10.85
CA THR A 51 -7.22 -0.88 -9.75
C THR A 51 -6.11 -1.24 -8.78
N VAL A 52 -6.24 -0.84 -7.51
CA VAL A 52 -5.34 -1.29 -6.44
C VAL A 52 -5.71 -2.72 -6.06
N VAL A 53 -4.81 -3.66 -6.38
CA VAL A 53 -5.02 -5.10 -6.12
C VAL A 53 -4.52 -5.50 -4.74
N LYS A 54 -3.38 -4.95 -4.31
CA LYS A 54 -2.80 -5.26 -2.99
C LYS A 54 -2.11 -4.05 -2.42
N LYS A 55 -2.41 -3.69 -1.18
CA LYS A 55 -1.78 -2.56 -0.48
C LYS A 55 -1.14 -3.04 0.82
N LYS A 56 0.11 -2.63 1.05
CA LYS A 56 0.83 -2.86 2.31
C LYS A 56 1.31 -1.52 2.86
N LEU A 57 0.90 -1.21 4.08
CA LEU A 57 1.38 -0.07 4.86
C LEU A 57 2.35 -0.60 5.91
N PHE A 58 3.57 -0.06 5.89
CA PHE A 58 4.62 -0.36 6.85
C PHE A 58 4.88 0.87 7.71
N SER A 59 4.77 0.73 9.02
CA SER A 59 5.13 1.77 9.99
C SER A 59 6.52 1.50 10.57
N PHE A 60 7.34 2.54 10.72
CA PHE A 60 8.67 2.44 11.32
C PHE A 60 8.74 3.27 12.62
N PRO A 61 8.23 2.73 13.75
CA PRO A 61 8.31 3.43 15.02
C PRO A 61 9.77 3.53 15.48
N ASN A 62 10.19 4.72 15.90
CA ASN A 62 11.56 4.95 16.38
C ASN A 62 11.81 4.32 17.76
N LEU A 63 10.75 4.07 18.54
CA LEU A 63 10.80 3.49 19.88
C LEU A 63 9.60 2.56 20.11
N PRO A 64 9.76 1.49 20.91
CA PRO A 64 8.64 0.63 21.30
C PRO A 64 7.53 1.44 21.98
N CYS A 65 6.27 1.11 21.67
CA CYS A 65 5.09 1.78 22.22
C CYS A 65 4.96 3.28 21.89
N ILE A 66 5.81 3.83 21.00
CA ILE A 66 5.66 5.19 20.49
C ILE A 66 5.03 5.13 19.10
N PRO A 67 3.93 5.86 18.89
CA PRO A 67 3.29 5.99 17.59
C PRO A 67 4.28 6.43 16.49
N SER A 68 4.20 5.81 15.31
CA SER A 68 5.13 6.09 14.21
C SER A 68 4.71 7.34 13.42
N VAL A 69 5.68 8.18 13.11
CA VAL A 69 5.51 9.31 12.17
C VAL A 69 6.09 9.02 10.79
N ASN A 70 6.66 7.84 10.61
CA ASN A 70 7.30 7.39 9.38
C ASN A 70 6.60 6.13 8.86
N PHE A 71 6.22 6.17 7.59
CA PHE A 71 5.53 5.09 6.92
C PHE A 71 6.12 4.85 5.53
N SER A 72 6.02 3.62 5.07
CA SER A 72 6.20 3.26 3.67
C SER A 72 4.94 2.53 3.21
N VAL A 73 4.39 2.95 2.08
CA VAL A 73 3.25 2.27 1.46
C VAL A 73 3.70 1.71 0.14
N ARG A 74 3.32 0.46 -0.11
CA ARG A 74 3.50 -0.21 -1.38
C ARG A 74 2.19 -0.79 -1.85
N ALA A 75 1.75 -0.42 -3.05
CA ALA A 75 0.50 -0.84 -3.64
C ALA A 75 0.72 -1.47 -5.03
N LEU A 76 0.28 -2.71 -5.20
CA LEU A 76 0.24 -3.37 -6.51
C LEU A 76 -1.01 -2.90 -7.22
N CYS A 77 -0.83 -2.37 -8.42
CA CYS A 77 -1.91 -1.81 -9.21
C CYS A 77 -1.92 -2.43 -10.59
N LEU A 78 -3.13 -2.53 -11.16
CA LEU A 78 -3.38 -2.97 -12.52
C LEU A 78 -4.04 -1.83 -13.29
N THR A 79 -3.44 -1.42 -14.40
CA THR A 79 -4.04 -0.45 -15.32
C THR A 79 -5.19 -1.07 -16.11
N GLU A 80 -6.06 -0.25 -16.72
CA GLU A 80 -7.10 -0.72 -17.66
C GLU A 80 -6.53 -1.51 -18.85
N ASN A 81 -5.27 -1.24 -19.23
CA ASN A 81 -4.56 -1.94 -20.29
C ASN A 81 -3.93 -3.27 -19.85
N ASN A 82 -4.28 -3.78 -18.66
CA ASN A 82 -3.72 -4.99 -18.05
C ASN A 82 -2.20 -4.93 -17.81
N GLU A 83 -1.63 -3.75 -17.60
CA GLU A 83 -0.24 -3.60 -17.18
C GLU A 83 -0.13 -3.43 -15.66
N TRP A 84 0.76 -4.22 -15.06
CA TRP A 84 1.04 -4.20 -13.63
C TRP A 84 2.09 -3.17 -13.27
N PHE A 85 1.91 -2.54 -12.12
CA PHE A 85 2.93 -1.68 -11.54
C PHE A 85 2.84 -1.61 -10.01
N TRP A 86 3.98 -1.35 -9.37
CA TRP A 86 4.04 -0.93 -7.98
C TRP A 86 3.94 0.58 -7.90
N PHE A 87 3.06 1.07 -7.04
CA PHE A 87 3.12 2.41 -6.52
C PHE A 87 3.72 2.38 -5.10
N ASP A 88 4.84 3.07 -4.93
CA ASP A 88 5.54 3.19 -3.65
C ASP A 88 5.47 4.64 -3.16
N ALA A 89 5.12 4.83 -1.89
CA ALA A 89 5.11 6.13 -1.24
C ALA A 89 5.84 6.06 0.10
N SER A 90 6.82 6.94 0.29
CA SER A 90 7.47 7.14 1.59
C SER A 90 6.88 8.37 2.26
N ILE A 91 6.35 8.19 3.48
CA ILE A 91 5.87 9.25 4.34
C ILE A 91 6.87 9.39 5.48
N ARG A 92 7.47 10.56 5.64
CA ARG A 92 8.40 10.85 6.73
C ARG A 92 7.89 12.06 7.50
N LEU A 93 7.90 11.98 8.82
CA LEU A 93 7.38 13.04 9.70
C LEU A 93 5.97 13.51 9.29
N MET A 94 5.09 12.57 8.93
CA MET A 94 3.74 12.84 8.42
C MET A 94 3.71 13.78 7.20
N LYS A 95 4.73 13.71 6.34
CA LYS A 95 4.76 14.36 5.02
C LYS A 95 5.15 13.35 3.95
N VAL A 96 4.50 13.42 2.78
CA VAL A 96 4.91 12.61 1.63
C VAL A 96 6.28 13.09 1.20
N HIS A 97 7.27 12.22 1.31
CA HIS A 97 8.67 12.52 1.02
C HIS A 97 9.03 12.11 -0.41
N SER A 98 8.52 10.97 -0.88
CA SER A 98 8.77 10.48 -2.23
C SER A 98 7.65 9.56 -2.68
N THR A 99 7.35 9.58 -3.97
CA THR A 99 6.46 8.64 -4.66
C THR A 99 7.17 8.06 -5.87
N CYS A 100 6.88 6.81 -6.19
CA CYS A 100 7.45 6.11 -7.34
C CYS A 100 6.43 5.19 -7.98
N ILE A 101 6.51 5.04 -9.30
CA ILE A 101 5.87 3.95 -10.03
C ILE A 101 6.99 3.07 -10.57
N THR A 102 6.86 1.76 -10.38
CA THR A 102 7.76 0.77 -10.97
C THR A 102 6.91 -0.21 -11.76
N PRO A 103 7.04 -0.28 -13.10
CA PRO A 103 6.38 -1.31 -13.90
C PRO A 103 6.80 -2.71 -13.45
N VAL A 104 5.87 -3.67 -13.54
CA VAL A 104 6.03 -5.03 -13.02
C VAL A 104 5.61 -6.03 -14.09
N THR A 105 6.30 -7.16 -14.17
CA THR A 105 5.92 -8.23 -15.10
C THR A 105 4.77 -9.06 -14.52
N ASN A 106 4.04 -9.79 -15.37
CA ASN A 106 3.00 -10.72 -14.90
C ASN A 106 3.55 -11.77 -13.91
N GLU A 107 4.79 -12.23 -14.11
CA GLU A 107 5.45 -13.19 -13.22
C GLU A 107 5.66 -12.58 -11.83
N GLU A 108 6.24 -11.38 -11.74
CA GLU A 108 6.47 -10.66 -10.48
C GLU A 108 5.14 -10.30 -9.78
N ALA A 109 4.11 -9.92 -10.52
CA ALA A 109 2.78 -9.65 -9.99
C ALA A 109 2.12 -10.92 -9.43
N SER A 110 2.23 -12.04 -10.15
CA SER A 110 1.72 -13.34 -9.71
C SER A 110 2.41 -13.81 -8.42
N GLU A 111 3.73 -13.66 -8.35
CA GLU A 111 4.51 -13.99 -7.16
C GLU A 111 4.14 -13.09 -5.97
N ALA A 112 3.84 -11.81 -6.21
CA ALA A 112 3.38 -10.90 -5.15
C ALA A 112 2.00 -11.26 -4.58
N LEU A 113 1.17 -11.96 -5.37
CA LEU A 113 -0.17 -12.42 -4.97
C LEU A 113 -0.21 -13.88 -4.50
N LYS A 114 0.89 -14.64 -4.52
CA LYS A 114 0.91 -16.07 -4.15
C LYS A 114 0.35 -16.37 -2.75
N ASP A 115 0.56 -15.44 -1.81
CA ASP A 115 0.09 -15.57 -0.42
C ASP A 115 -1.38 -15.14 -0.26
N ASP A 116 -2.05 -14.70 -1.33
CA ASP A 116 -3.44 -14.24 -1.37
C ASP A 116 -4.20 -15.00 -2.46
N PRO A 117 -4.67 -16.23 -2.17
CA PRO A 117 -5.23 -17.14 -3.18
C PRO A 117 -6.52 -16.62 -3.83
N GLU A 118 -7.30 -15.80 -3.13
CA GLU A 118 -8.51 -15.16 -3.67
C GLU A 118 -8.14 -14.11 -4.72
N CYS A 119 -7.19 -13.21 -4.42
CA CYS A 119 -6.71 -12.25 -5.40
C CYS A 119 -5.98 -12.94 -6.55
N PHE A 120 -5.14 -13.94 -6.25
CA PHE A 120 -4.41 -14.68 -7.27
C PHE A 120 -5.35 -15.32 -8.29
N SER A 121 -6.38 -16.02 -7.82
CA SER A 121 -7.34 -16.66 -8.72
C SER A 121 -8.11 -15.65 -9.57
N ARG A 122 -8.52 -14.52 -8.99
CA ARG A 122 -9.25 -13.49 -9.73
C ARG A 122 -8.50 -12.92 -10.94
N TYR A 123 -7.16 -12.83 -10.88
CA TYR A 123 -6.35 -12.19 -11.92
C TYR A 123 -5.50 -13.17 -12.75
N PHE A 124 -5.28 -14.39 -12.27
CA PHE A 124 -4.40 -15.37 -12.92
C PHE A 124 -5.04 -16.75 -13.16
N SER A 125 -6.36 -16.93 -12.96
CA SER A 125 -7.03 -18.25 -13.10
C SER A 125 -7.37 -18.73 -14.52
N ASP A 126 -6.88 -18.11 -15.60
CA ASP A 126 -7.08 -18.68 -16.94
C ASP A 126 -5.84 -19.42 -17.46
N LYS A 127 -5.72 -20.69 -17.06
CA LYS A 127 -5.09 -21.76 -17.85
C LYS A 127 -5.90 -23.06 -17.73
N GLU A 128 -7.18 -23.04 -18.08
CA GLU A 128 -7.75 -24.20 -18.76
C GLU A 128 -7.69 -23.93 -20.27
N PRO A 129 -6.91 -24.70 -21.06
CA PRO A 129 -6.94 -24.55 -22.49
C PRO A 129 -8.35 -24.89 -22.98
N ALA A 130 -8.95 -23.95 -23.71
CA ALA A 130 -10.06 -24.23 -24.61
C ALA A 130 -9.61 -25.33 -25.59
N ASN A 131 -9.86 -26.59 -25.24
CA ASN A 131 -9.84 -27.68 -26.19
C ASN A 131 -11.04 -27.47 -27.11
N HIS A 132 -10.76 -26.86 -28.25
CA HIS A 132 -11.60 -26.88 -29.42
C HIS A 132 -12.04 -28.32 -29.72
N THR A 133 -13.36 -28.44 -29.91
CA THR A 133 -14.07 -29.48 -30.69
C THR A 133 -13.31 -29.97 -31.91
#